data_AF-A0A058Z4X2-F1
#
_entry.id   AF-A0A058Z4X2-F1
#
_cell.length_a   1.000
_cell.length_b   1.000
_cell.length_c   1.000
_cell.angle_alpha   90.00
_cell.angle_beta   90.00
_cell.angle_gamma   90.00
#
_symmetry.space_group_name_H-M   'P 1'
#
loop_
_entity.id
_entity.type
_entity.pdbx_description
1 polymer ?
#
loop_
_entity_poly.entity_id
_entity_poly.type
_entity_poly.pdbx_seq_one_letter_code
_entity_poly.pdbx_strand_id
1 'polypeptide(L)'
;MSKQFCPRCGHPTLMRAASSTCAITGELTVYLRANFQYRLRGTRYSRAAPRGGHHHKARNLILAGDQKEYRTAVRELRSAQRQAARQSGANDLSNPDYMPSIMTGASGRTLAGASGNVTIGMGRRNPNQARRLLGKKKKH
;
A
#
# COMPACT_ATOMS: atom_id res chain seq x y z
N MET A 1 -0.92 7.15 -11.78
CA MET A 1 0.00 6.20 -11.10
C MET A 1 -0.77 5.19 -10.26
N SER A 2 -1.49 4.25 -10.89
CA SER A 2 -2.36 3.27 -10.20
C SER A 2 -1.91 1.82 -10.39
N LYS A 3 -1.01 1.56 -11.34
CA LYS A 3 -0.49 0.22 -11.64
C LYS A 3 0.56 -0.16 -10.61
N GLN A 4 0.39 -1.33 -10.01
CA GLN A 4 1.31 -1.91 -9.04
C GLN A 4 2.22 -3.00 -9.65
N PHE A 5 1.74 -3.65 -10.71
CA PHE A 5 2.45 -4.73 -11.41
C PHE A 5 2.85 -4.30 -12.82
N CYS A 6 4.00 -4.80 -13.28
CA CYS A 6 4.45 -4.61 -14.65
C CYS A 6 3.57 -5.43 -15.61
N PRO A 7 3.02 -4.85 -16.70
CA PRO A 7 2.14 -5.57 -17.62
C PRO A 7 2.84 -6.65 -18.45
N ARG A 8 4.17 -6.55 -18.62
CA ARG A 8 4.94 -7.51 -19.42
C ARG A 8 5.40 -8.71 -18.62
N CYS A 9 5.84 -8.51 -17.38
CA CYS A 9 6.39 -9.58 -16.55
C CYS A 9 5.48 -10.00 -15.39
N GLY A 10 4.42 -9.26 -15.06
CA GLY A 10 3.48 -9.58 -13.97
C GLY A 10 4.03 -9.38 -12.55
N HIS A 11 5.30 -9.02 -12.40
CA HIS A 11 5.95 -8.83 -11.10
C HIS A 11 5.80 -7.40 -10.57
N PRO A 12 5.86 -7.18 -9.24
CA PRO A 12 5.80 -5.86 -8.61
C PRO A 12 7.16 -5.15 -8.67
N THR A 13 7.65 -4.88 -9.88
CA THR A 13 8.99 -4.30 -10.13
C THR A 13 8.95 -2.83 -10.54
N LEU A 14 7.76 -2.23 -10.61
CA LEU A 14 7.60 -0.84 -11.06
C LEU A 14 8.16 0.15 -10.04
N MET A 15 8.96 1.10 -10.54
CA MET A 15 9.54 2.18 -9.76
C MET A 15 9.00 3.52 -10.25
N ARG A 16 8.82 4.47 -9.32
CA ARG A 16 8.42 5.83 -9.67
C ARG A 16 9.68 6.61 -10.04
N ALA A 17 9.71 7.14 -11.27
CA ALA A 17 10.72 8.07 -11.75
C ALA A 17 10.04 9.36 -12.21
N ALA A 18 10.76 10.48 -12.10
CA ALA A 18 10.34 11.74 -12.69
C ALA A 18 10.78 11.76 -14.15
N SER A 19 9.94 12.26 -15.03
CA SER A 19 10.23 12.39 -16.45
C SER A 19 9.80 13.77 -16.92
N SER A 20 10.60 14.39 -17.77
CA SER A 20 10.21 15.58 -18.53
C SER A 20 10.21 15.26 -20.01
N THR A 21 9.32 15.91 -20.74
CA THR A 21 9.24 15.82 -22.19
C THR A 21 9.46 17.22 -22.75
N CYS A 22 10.44 17.39 -23.64
CA CYS A 22 10.63 18.65 -24.34
C CYS A 22 9.52 18.82 -25.38
N ALA A 23 8.75 19.91 -25.30
CA ALA A 23 7.60 20.13 -26.17
C ALA A 23 7.98 20.35 -27.65
N ILE A 24 9.19 20.86 -27.90
CA ILE A 24 9.66 21.22 -29.24
C ILE A 24 10.30 20.02 -29.95
N THR A 25 11.16 19.28 -29.24
CA THR A 25 11.92 18.15 -29.80
C THR A 25 11.24 16.79 -29.56
N GLY A 26 10.29 16.71 -28.63
CA GLY A 26 9.65 15.45 -28.23
C GLY A 26 10.55 14.53 -27.39
N GLU A 27 11.76 14.98 -27.02
CA GLU A 27 12.70 14.15 -26.25
C GLU A 27 12.21 13.92 -24.82
N LEU A 28 12.24 12.65 -24.39
CA LEU A 28 11.84 12.22 -23.06
C LEU A 28 13.08 11.96 -22.21
N THR A 29 13.28 12.79 -21.19
CA THR A 29 14.38 12.65 -20.23
C THR A 29 13.86 12.11 -18.91
N VAL A 30 14.41 10.97 -18.47
CA VAL A 30 14.05 10.32 -17.20
C VAL A 30 15.10 10.63 -16.15
N TYR A 31 14.68 11.22 -15.03
CA TYR A 31 15.56 11.56 -13.92
C TYR A 31 15.60 10.45 -12.88
N LEU A 32 16.79 9.90 -12.69
CA LEU A 32 17.13 9.03 -11.57
C LEU A 32 17.88 9.83 -10.52
N ARG A 33 17.79 9.41 -9.26
CA ARG A 33 18.58 10.00 -8.18
C ARG A 33 20.06 9.69 -8.41
N ALA A 34 20.95 10.66 -8.18
CA ALA A 34 22.38 10.57 -8.49
C ALA A 34 23.08 9.27 -8.01
N ASN A 35 22.73 8.77 -6.83
CA ASN A 35 23.25 7.50 -6.28
C ASN A 35 22.16 6.42 -6.23
N PHE A 36 21.55 6.14 -7.38
CA PHE A 36 20.52 5.12 -7.46
C PHE A 36 21.12 3.71 -7.38
N GLN A 37 20.85 3.00 -6.28
CA GLN A 37 21.20 1.60 -6.13
C GLN A 37 19.95 0.73 -6.13
N TYR A 38 19.94 -0.27 -7.01
CA TYR A 38 18.88 -1.28 -7.01
C TYR A 38 19.04 -2.19 -5.78
N ARG A 39 18.14 -2.04 -4.79
CA ARG A 39 18.18 -2.81 -3.54
C ARG A 39 17.39 -4.10 -3.68
N LEU A 40 18.10 -5.22 -3.76
CA LEU A 40 17.53 -6.57 -3.84
C LEU A 40 17.23 -7.22 -2.48
N ARG A 41 17.69 -6.61 -1.38
CA ARG A 41 17.54 -7.18 -0.03
C ARG A 41 16.05 -7.29 0.35
N GLY A 42 15.64 -8.46 0.82
CA GLY A 42 14.26 -8.73 1.25
C GLY A 42 13.32 -9.22 0.14
N THR A 43 13.80 -9.36 -1.11
CA THR A 43 13.02 -9.95 -2.21
C THR A 43 12.85 -11.47 -2.06
N ARG A 44 13.86 -12.16 -1.52
CA ARG A 44 13.84 -13.61 -1.24
C ARG A 44 13.63 -13.85 0.26
N TYR A 45 12.55 -14.53 0.61
CA TYR A 45 12.21 -14.92 1.98
C TYR A 45 11.37 -16.19 1.98
N SER A 46 11.40 -16.94 3.09
CA SER A 46 10.55 -18.09 3.27
C SER A 46 9.11 -17.65 3.52
N ARG A 47 8.16 -18.32 2.88
CA ARG A 47 6.73 -18.01 3.00
C ARG A 47 5.97 -19.26 3.39
N ALA A 48 4.94 -19.09 4.20
CA ALA A 48 4.03 -20.19 4.55
C ALA A 48 3.35 -20.74 3.29
N ALA A 49 3.04 -22.03 3.32
CA ALA A 49 2.25 -22.66 2.27
C ALA A 49 0.89 -21.96 2.15
N PRO A 50 0.38 -21.74 0.92
CA PRO A 50 -0.92 -21.12 0.72
C PRO A 50 -2.01 -22.02 1.31
N ARG A 51 -2.89 -21.45 2.14
CA ARG A 51 -4.02 -22.18 2.73
C ARG A 51 -5.34 -21.69 2.13
N GLY A 52 -6.20 -22.63 1.78
CA GLY A 52 -7.59 -22.37 1.39
C GLY A 52 -8.50 -22.13 2.59
N GLY A 53 -9.76 -21.76 2.33
CA GLY A 53 -10.77 -21.52 3.37
C GLY A 53 -11.01 -20.05 3.71
N HIS A 54 -12.18 -19.74 4.25
CA HIS A 54 -12.64 -18.37 4.52
C HIS A 54 -11.69 -17.61 5.46
N HIS A 55 -11.23 -18.27 6.52
CA HIS A 55 -10.34 -17.67 7.53
C HIS A 55 -8.91 -17.41 7.04
N HIS A 56 -8.47 -18.07 5.97
CA HIS A 56 -7.10 -17.97 5.47
C HIS A 56 -6.93 -16.95 4.34
N LYS A 57 -8.03 -16.46 3.75
CA LYS A 57 -7.99 -15.42 2.70
C LYS A 57 -7.23 -14.16 3.12
N ALA A 58 -7.39 -13.71 4.37
CA ALA A 58 -6.72 -12.52 4.88
C ALA A 58 -5.23 -12.73 5.21
N ARG A 59 -4.77 -13.99 5.29
CA ARG A 59 -3.38 -14.34 5.65
C ARG A 59 -2.50 -14.62 4.43
N ASN A 60 -3.10 -14.80 3.26
CA ASN A 60 -2.37 -15.08 2.03
C ASN A 60 -1.75 -13.80 1.49
N LEU A 61 -0.44 -13.84 1.20
CA LEU A 61 0.27 -12.69 0.67
C LEU A 61 -0.06 -12.50 -0.82
N ILE A 62 -0.26 -11.25 -1.21
CA ILE A 62 -0.44 -10.84 -2.61
C ILE A 62 0.92 -10.83 -3.31
N LEU A 63 1.09 -11.61 -4.38
CA LEU A 63 2.34 -11.61 -5.19
C LEU A 63 2.17 -11.15 -6.63
N ALA A 64 1.00 -11.37 -7.20
CA ALA A 64 0.72 -11.12 -8.62
C ALA A 64 -0.62 -10.39 -8.76
N GLY A 65 -0.76 -9.67 -9.87
CA GLY A 65 -1.97 -8.90 -10.17
C GLY A 65 -3.22 -9.76 -10.40
N ASP A 66 -3.05 -10.99 -10.88
CA ASP A 66 -4.18 -11.85 -11.25
C ASP A 66 -4.79 -12.61 -10.06
N GLN A 67 -4.17 -12.52 -8.88
CA GLN A 67 -4.66 -13.15 -7.66
C GLN A 67 -6.00 -12.54 -7.21
N LYS A 68 -6.92 -13.39 -6.71
CA LYS A 68 -8.22 -12.95 -6.19
C LYS A 68 -8.06 -11.98 -5.02
N GLU A 69 -7.04 -12.17 -4.19
CA GLU A 69 -6.69 -11.34 -3.04
C GLU A 69 -6.34 -9.91 -3.46
N TYR A 70 -5.68 -9.75 -4.61
CA TYR A 70 -5.40 -8.43 -5.15
C TYR A 70 -6.68 -7.74 -5.61
N ARG A 71 -7.56 -8.46 -6.31
CA ARG A 71 -8.83 -7.92 -6.80
C ARG A 71 -9.75 -7.48 -5.64
N THR A 72 -9.79 -8.25 -4.56
CA THR A 72 -10.53 -7.88 -3.34
C THR A 72 -9.92 -6.67 -2.66
N ALA A 73 -8.60 -6.64 -2.48
CA ALA A 73 -7.92 -5.52 -1.84
C ALA A 73 -8.07 -4.21 -2.63
N VAL A 74 -8.03 -4.26 -3.97
CA VAL A 74 -8.29 -3.09 -4.82
C VAL A 74 -9.73 -2.59 -4.66
N ARG A 75 -10.71 -3.50 -4.54
CA ARG A 75 -12.11 -3.13 -4.30
C ARG A 75 -12.28 -2.45 -2.95
N GLU A 76 -11.70 -3.03 -1.89
CA GLU A 76 -11.73 -2.49 -0.54
C GLU A 76 -11.06 -1.11 -0.44
N LEU A 77 -9.91 -0.95 -1.11
CA LEU A 77 -9.22 0.34 -1.19
C LEU A 77 -10.09 1.41 -1.86
N ARG A 78 -10.76 1.07 -2.97
CA ARG A 78 -11.66 1.99 -3.67
C ARG A 78 -12.88 2.37 -2.83
N SER A 79 -13.47 1.41 -2.10
CA SER A 79 -14.60 1.71 -1.21
C SER A 79 -14.17 2.58 -0.04
N ALA A 80 -13.00 2.32 0.55
CA ALA A 80 -12.44 3.13 1.62
C ALA A 80 -12.13 4.56 1.13
N GLN A 81 -11.56 4.72 -0.07
CA GLN A 81 -11.33 6.04 -0.67
C GLN A 81 -12.63 6.82 -0.89
N ARG A 82 -13.71 6.16 -1.34
CA ARG A 82 -15.03 6.80 -1.50
C ARG A 82 -15.62 7.22 -0.15
N GLN A 83 -15.49 6.38 0.88
CA GLN A 83 -15.94 6.72 2.23
C GLN A 83 -15.13 7.88 2.79
N ALA A 84 -13.81 7.87 2.61
CA ALA A 84 -12.93 8.95 3.02
C ALA A 84 -13.24 10.27 2.29
N ALA A 85 -13.57 10.23 0.99
CA ALA A 85 -13.97 11.43 0.24
C ALA A 85 -15.33 11.99 0.70
N ARG A 86 -16.27 11.12 1.12
CA ARG A 86 -17.54 11.54 1.74
C ARG A 86 -17.30 12.15 3.12
N GLN A 87 -16.41 11.55 3.91
CA GLN A 87 -16.04 12.03 5.24
C GLN A 87 -15.19 13.29 5.19
N SER A 88 -14.34 13.49 4.17
CA SER A 88 -13.60 14.74 4.01
C SER A 88 -14.56 15.89 3.76
N GLY A 89 -15.59 15.70 2.92
CA GLY A 89 -16.67 16.67 2.78
C GLY A 89 -17.41 16.92 4.09
N ALA A 90 -17.67 15.89 4.90
CA ALA A 90 -18.28 16.03 6.23
C ALA A 90 -17.36 16.71 7.27
N ASN A 91 -16.04 16.63 7.08
CA ASN A 91 -15.02 17.25 7.92
C ASN A 91 -14.47 18.56 7.32
N ASP A 92 -15.07 19.07 6.25
CA ASP A 92 -14.71 20.35 5.66
C ASP A 92 -15.36 21.47 6.47
N LEU A 93 -14.57 22.47 6.85
CA LEU A 93 -15.04 23.63 7.61
C LEU A 93 -16.13 24.43 6.86
N SER A 94 -16.19 24.29 5.53
CA SER A 94 -17.18 24.90 4.66
C SER A 94 -18.50 24.11 4.55
N ASN A 95 -18.62 22.96 5.22
CA ASN A 95 -19.84 22.17 5.22
C ASN A 95 -20.80 22.66 6.33
N PRO A 96 -22.06 23.03 6.00
CA PRO A 96 -23.05 23.45 7.01
C PRO A 96 -23.38 22.37 8.06
N ASP A 97 -23.09 21.09 7.79
CA ASP A 97 -23.31 19.97 8.71
C ASP A 97 -22.03 19.52 9.46
N TYR A 98 -20.96 20.33 9.46
CA TYR A 98 -19.67 19.98 10.06
C TYR A 98 -19.76 19.80 11.60
N MET A 99 -19.39 18.62 12.10
CA MET A 99 -19.27 18.31 13.53
C MET A 99 -17.85 17.84 13.84
N PRO A 100 -17.10 18.54 14.71
CA PRO A 100 -15.70 18.20 14.98
C PRO A 100 -15.57 16.82 15.64
N SER A 101 -14.54 16.07 15.25
CA SER A 101 -14.25 14.72 15.75
C SER A 101 -14.05 14.65 17.28
N ILE A 102 -13.77 15.79 17.91
CA ILE A 102 -13.64 15.95 19.36
C ILE A 102 -15.00 15.76 20.06
N MET A 103 -16.10 16.19 19.45
CA MET A 103 -17.45 16.03 20.00
C MET A 103 -18.06 14.65 19.73
N THR A 104 -17.73 14.02 18.60
CA THR A 104 -18.24 12.69 18.21
C THR A 104 -17.44 11.52 18.79
N GLY A 105 -16.39 11.78 19.59
CA GLY A 105 -15.54 10.73 20.17
C GLY A 105 -14.78 9.89 19.15
N ALA A 106 -14.81 10.27 17.86
CA ALA A 106 -14.10 9.62 16.77
C ALA A 106 -12.63 10.06 16.77
N SER A 107 -11.95 9.92 17.92
CA SER A 107 -10.54 10.22 18.04
C SER A 107 -9.73 9.19 17.23
N GLY A 108 -9.23 9.65 16.09
CA GLY A 108 -7.86 9.36 15.68
C GLY A 108 -7.47 7.89 15.54
N ARG A 109 -8.37 7.00 15.09
CA ARG A 109 -7.93 5.76 14.42
C ARG A 109 -7.36 6.14 13.06
N THR A 110 -6.19 6.78 13.11
CA THR A 110 -5.30 6.97 11.99
C THR A 110 -5.18 5.61 11.31
N LEU A 111 -5.72 5.56 10.10
CA LEU A 111 -5.78 4.42 9.21
C LEU A 111 -4.44 3.70 9.27
N ALA A 112 -4.42 2.56 9.98
CA ALA A 112 -3.23 1.77 10.20
C ALA A 112 -2.67 1.33 8.83
N GLY A 113 -1.66 2.04 8.36
CA GLY A 113 -1.00 1.79 7.07
C GLY A 113 -1.14 2.96 6.11
N ALA A 114 -0.39 4.03 6.35
CA ALA A 114 -0.30 5.29 5.60
C ALA A 114 0.24 5.15 4.16
N SER A 115 -0.23 4.17 3.41
CA SER A 115 -0.03 4.03 1.97
C SER A 115 -1.42 3.87 1.38
N GLY A 116 -1.91 4.84 0.61
CA GLY A 116 -3.20 4.74 -0.10
C GLY A 116 -3.21 3.69 -1.22
N ASN A 117 -2.34 2.67 -1.14
CA ASN A 117 -2.10 1.63 -2.11
C ASN A 117 -2.21 0.25 -1.43
N VAL A 118 -2.60 -0.76 -2.21
CA VAL A 118 -2.65 -2.16 -1.75
C VAL A 118 -1.25 -2.61 -1.31
N THR A 119 -1.16 -3.24 -0.15
CA THR A 119 0.09 -3.82 0.35
C THR A 119 0.40 -5.12 -0.40
N ILE A 120 1.51 -5.15 -1.13
CA ILE A 120 1.97 -6.31 -1.89
C ILE A 120 3.02 -7.06 -1.07
N GLY A 121 2.95 -8.39 -1.05
CA GLY A 121 3.87 -9.25 -0.33
C GLY A 121 3.93 -8.92 1.16
N MET A 122 5.14 -8.75 1.68
CA MET A 122 5.41 -8.34 3.06
C MET A 122 5.49 -6.81 3.24
N GLY A 123 5.07 -6.05 2.23
CA GLY A 123 5.09 -4.59 2.25
C GLY A 123 6.51 -4.01 2.18
N ARG A 124 6.69 -2.82 2.77
CA ARG A 124 7.95 -2.05 2.70
C ARG A 124 9.05 -2.53 3.65
N ARG A 125 8.72 -3.40 4.61
CA ARG A 125 9.70 -3.88 5.59
C ARG A 125 10.39 -5.13 5.07
N ASN A 126 11.71 -5.20 5.23
CA ASN A 126 12.47 -6.39 4.89
C ASN A 126 12.09 -7.53 5.87
N PRO A 127 11.50 -8.64 5.39
CA PRO A 127 11.11 -9.77 6.25
C PRO A 127 12.31 -10.48 6.90
N ASN A 128 13.50 -10.36 6.31
CA ASN A 128 14.72 -10.99 6.83
C ASN A 128 15.42 -10.13 7.89
N GLN A 129 14.92 -8.92 8.16
CA GLN A 129 15.51 -8.05 9.17
C GLN A 129 15.06 -8.49 10.57
N ALA A 130 16.03 -8.66 11.47
CA ALA A 130 15.77 -8.96 12.87
C ALA A 130 14.86 -7.89 13.49
N ARG A 131 13.82 -8.33 14.20
CA ARG A 131 12.92 -7.43 14.93
C ARG A 131 13.43 -7.30 16.36
N ARG A 132 13.40 -6.08 16.90
CA ARG A 132 13.66 -5.85 18.33
C ARG A 132 12.66 -6.67 19.14
N LEU A 133 13.16 -7.55 20.00
CA LEU A 133 12.35 -8.36 20.88
C LEU A 133 11.72 -7.44 21.93
N LEU A 134 10.45 -7.10 21.73
CA LEU A 134 9.61 -6.58 22.80
C LEU A 134 9.16 -7.79 23.60
N GLY A 135 9.64 -7.92 24.84
CA GLY A 135 9.42 -9.09 25.70
C GLY A 135 7.96 -9.51 25.69
N LYS A 136 7.69 -10.75 25.25
CA LYS A 136 6.35 -11.32 25.32
C LYS A 136 6.08 -11.63 26.80
N LYS A 137 5.18 -10.89 27.44
CA LYS A 137 4.62 -11.32 28.74
C LYS A 137 4.02 -12.71 28.54
N LYS A 138 4.59 -13.72 29.19
CA LYS A 138 3.97 -15.04 29.29
C LYS A 138 2.64 -14.84 30.01
N LYS A 139 1.54 -15.23 29.35
CA LYS A 139 0.28 -15.45 30.08
C LYS A 139 0.47 -16.79 30.78
N HIS A 140 0.61 -16.73 32.11
CA HIS A 140 0.40 -17.89 32.97
C HIS A 140 -1.09 -18.23 33.01
#